data_AF-X1TDN8-F1
#
_entry.id   AF-X1TDN8-F1
#
_cell.length_a   1.000
_cell.length_b   1.000
_cell.length_c   1.000
_cell.angle_alpha   90.00
_cell.angle_beta   90.00
_cell.angle_gamma   90.00
#
_symmetry.space_group_name_H-M   'P 1'
#
loop_
_entity.id
_entity.type
_entity.pdbx_description
1 polymer ?
#
loop_
_entity_poly.entity_id
_entity_poly.type
_entity_poly.pdbx_seq_one_letter_code
_entity_poly.pdbx_strand_id
1 'polypeptide(L)'
;MPQTTKKPFYFKPPLSVLFEIHRLEKVLPWDINISYLLTMFLEEMEQQGKVDFRASGVALESSSTIYLRKTKLLLKLEEPPP
;
A
#
# COMPACT_ATOMS: atom_id res chain seq x y z
N MET A 1 -27.75 -8.32 18.28
CA MET A 1 -26.71 -9.28 17.87
C MET A 1 -25.41 -8.51 17.69
N PRO A 2 -24.29 -8.89 18.32
CA PRO A 2 -23.02 -8.22 18.06
C PRO A 2 -22.61 -8.53 16.62
N GLN A 3 -22.53 -7.51 15.76
CA GLN A 3 -21.93 -7.67 14.45
C GLN A 3 -20.45 -7.99 14.67
N THR A 4 -20.04 -9.23 14.41
CA THR A 4 -18.64 -9.59 14.34
C THR A 4 -18.03 -8.85 13.16
N THR A 5 -17.44 -7.69 13.42
CA THR A 5 -16.70 -6.90 12.42
C THR A 5 -15.50 -7.70 11.96
N LYS A 6 -15.71 -8.56 10.96
CA LYS A 6 -14.65 -9.33 10.32
C LYS A 6 -13.66 -8.32 9.74
N LYS A 7 -12.37 -8.46 10.08
CA LYS A 7 -11.32 -7.58 9.54
C LYS A 7 -11.42 -7.57 7.99
N PRO A 8 -11.39 -6.39 7.35
CA PRO A 8 -11.41 -6.32 5.89
C PRO A 8 -10.27 -7.12 5.26
N PHE A 9 -10.49 -7.64 4.06
CA PHE A 9 -9.54 -8.52 3.37
C PHE A 9 -8.16 -7.87 3.18
N TYR A 10 -8.13 -6.56 2.93
CA TYR A 10 -6.93 -5.77 2.67
C TYR A 10 -6.05 -5.52 3.90
N PHE A 11 -6.47 -5.97 5.09
CA PHE A 11 -5.61 -6.04 6.28
C PHE A 11 -4.82 -7.35 6.39
N LYS A 12 -4.92 -8.23 5.38
CA LYS A 12 -4.13 -9.47 5.31
C LYS A 12 -2.93 -9.30 4.39
N PRO A 13 -1.79 -9.95 4.67
CA PRO A 13 -0.70 -10.04 3.71
C PRO A 13 -1.19 -10.69 2.39
N PRO A 14 -0.69 -10.24 1.23
CA PRO A 14 0.34 -9.20 1.07
C PRO A 14 -0.21 -7.76 1.09
N LEU A 15 -1.53 -7.56 0.99
CA LEU A 15 -2.17 -6.24 0.88
C LEU A 15 -1.97 -5.33 2.09
N SER A 16 -1.81 -5.90 3.29
CA SER A 16 -1.69 -5.14 4.54
C SER A 16 -0.59 -4.08 4.50
N VAL A 17 0.46 -4.27 3.70
CA VAL A 17 1.54 -3.28 3.51
C VAL A 17 1.02 -1.93 2.99
N LEU A 18 -0.04 -1.92 2.18
CA LEU A 18 -0.66 -0.69 1.67
C LEU A 18 -1.46 0.05 2.74
N PHE A 19 -1.89 -0.62 3.81
CA PHE A 19 -2.81 -0.08 4.82
C PHE A 19 -2.16 0.13 6.18
N GLU A 20 -0.97 -0.42 6.40
CA GLU A 20 -0.17 -0.27 7.61
C GLU A 20 0.96 0.74 7.39
N ILE A 21 0.61 2.02 7.19
CA ILE A 21 1.56 3.10 6.84
C ILE A 21 2.75 3.19 7.80
N HIS A 22 2.51 2.99 9.11
CA HIS A 22 3.56 2.97 10.14
C HIS A 22 4.58 1.84 9.95
N ARG A 23 4.22 0.76 9.25
CA ARG A 23 5.14 -0.33 8.89
C ARG A 23 5.94 0.00 7.64
N LEU A 24 5.47 0.91 6.78
CA LEU A 24 6.24 1.32 5.59
C LEU A 24 7.60 1.89 5.97
N GLU A 25 7.75 2.52 7.13
CA GLU A 25 9.06 3.01 7.63
C GLU A 25 10.09 1.89 7.83
N LYS A 26 9.64 0.65 8.06
CA LYS A 26 10.51 -0.51 8.32
C LYS A 26 10.73 -1.38 7.08
N VAL A 27 10.07 -1.07 5.97
CA VAL A 27 10.14 -1.83 4.72
C VAL A 27 10.97 -1.06 3.70
N LEU A 28 11.87 -1.75 3.00
CA LEU A 28 12.60 -1.14 1.89
C LEU A 28 11.61 -0.83 0.75
N PRO A 29 11.53 0.41 0.26
CA PRO A 29 10.56 0.77 -0.78
C PRO A 29 10.66 -0.12 -2.04
N TRP A 30 11.86 -0.59 -2.37
CA TRP A 30 12.16 -1.42 -3.54
C TRP A 30 11.58 -2.84 -3.46
N ASP A 31 11.38 -3.36 -2.25
CA ASP A 31 10.78 -4.69 -2.03
C ASP A 31 9.26 -4.69 -2.26
N ILE A 32 8.67 -3.51 -2.41
CA ILE A 32 7.23 -3.34 -2.60
C ILE A 32 6.91 -3.24 -4.09
N ASN A 33 6.24 -4.27 -4.61
CA ASN A 33 5.63 -4.25 -5.94
C ASN A 33 4.22 -3.64 -5.86
N ILE A 34 4.15 -2.31 -6.02
CA ILE A 34 2.90 -1.54 -5.94
C ILE A 34 1.87 -2.01 -6.98
N SER A 35 2.31 -2.27 -8.23
CA SER A 35 1.41 -2.70 -9.31
C SER A 35 0.71 -4.00 -8.95
N TYR A 36 1.47 -5.00 -8.50
CA TYR A 36 0.92 -6.29 -8.10
C TYR A 36 -0.09 -6.16 -6.95
N LEU A 37 0.24 -5.37 -5.93
CA LEU A 37 -0.63 -5.18 -4.77
C LEU A 37 -1.93 -4.44 -5.13
N LEU A 38 -1.86 -3.42 -5.98
CA LEU A 38 -3.05 -2.70 -6.44
C LEU A 38 -3.92 -3.57 -7.35
N THR A 39 -3.34 -4.36 -8.24
CA THR A 39 -4.09 -5.33 -9.06
C THR A 39 -4.84 -6.32 -8.19
N MET A 40 -4.14 -6.97 -7.24
CA MET A 40 -4.77 -7.89 -6.28
C MET A 40 -5.87 -7.21 -5.46
N PHE A 41 -5.65 -5.96 -5.02
CA PHE A 41 -6.63 -5.21 -4.26
C PHE A 41 -7.92 -4.97 -5.07
N LEU A 42 -7.79 -4.58 -6.34
CA LEU A 42 -8.92 -4.34 -7.22
C LEU A 42 -9.67 -5.63 -7.58
N GLU A 43 -8.95 -6.72 -7.86
CA GLU A 43 -9.55 -8.03 -8.16
C GLU A 43 -10.39 -8.54 -6.98
N GLU A 44 -9.89 -8.42 -5.75
CA GLU A 44 -10.64 -8.80 -4.54
C GLU A 44 -11.88 -7.91 -4.31
N MET A 45 -11.81 -6.62 -4.64
CA MET A 45 -12.98 -5.72 -4.59
C MET A 45 -14.03 -6.09 -5.63
N GLU A 46 -13.60 -6.43 -6.84
CA GLU A 46 -14.47 -6.87 -7.92
C GLU A 46 -15.17 -8.18 -7.56
N GLN A 47 -14.44 -9.16 -7.00
CA GLN A 47 -15.02 -10.42 -6.52
C GLN A 47 -16.08 -10.22 -5.42
N GLN A 48 -15.92 -9.20 -4.58
CA GLN A 48 -16.90 -8.85 -3.54
C GLN A 48 -18.08 -8.04 -4.06
N GLY A 49 -18.04 -7.60 -5.33
CA GLY A 49 -19.09 -6.80 -5.97
C GLY A 49 -19.29 -5.43 -5.33
N LYS A 50 -18.33 -4.94 -4.53
CA LYS A 50 -18.46 -3.69 -3.79
C LYS A 50 -17.15 -2.92 -3.80
N VAL A 51 -17.24 -1.66 -4.21
CA VAL A 51 -16.12 -0.72 -4.17
C VAL A 51 -16.07 -0.03 -2.81
N ASP A 52 -14.99 -0.22 -2.06
CA ASP A 52 -14.65 0.58 -0.88
C ASP A 52 -13.76 1.76 -1.27
N PHE A 53 -14.38 2.90 -1.58
CA PHE A 53 -13.67 4.12 -1.97
C PHE A 53 -12.72 4.65 -0.90
N ARG A 54 -13.03 4.42 0.39
CA ARG A 54 -12.16 4.86 1.49
C ARG A 54 -10.88 4.02 1.50
N ALA A 55 -11.01 2.71 1.36
CA ALA A 55 -9.85 1.83 1.24
C ALA A 55 -9.02 2.16 -0.02
N SER A 56 -9.66 2.47 -1.15
CA SER A 56 -8.97 2.91 -2.36
C SER A 56 -8.18 4.20 -2.16
N GLY A 57 -8.73 5.17 -1.42
CA GLY A 57 -8.01 6.41 -1.06
C GLY A 57 -6.74 6.15 -0.25
N VAL A 58 -6.82 5.25 0.75
CA VAL A 58 -5.66 4.84 1.55
C VAL A 58 -4.61 4.13 0.70
N ALA A 59 -5.04 3.20 -0.17
CA ALA A 59 -4.14 2.50 -1.08
C ALA A 59 -3.41 3.48 -2.03
N LEU A 60 -4.10 4.51 -2.52
CA LEU A 60 -3.53 5.56 -3.37
C LEU A 60 -2.51 6.43 -2.61
N GLU A 61 -2.85 6.89 -1.41
CA GLU A 61 -1.95 7.68 -0.55
C GLU A 61 -0.67 6.90 -0.22
N SER A 62 -0.84 5.64 0.19
CA SER A 62 0.26 4.74 0.51
C SER A 62 1.17 4.50 -0.70
N SER A 63 0.58 4.22 -1.87
CA SER A 63 1.32 4.04 -3.13
C SER A 63 2.13 5.28 -3.49
N SER A 64 1.53 6.47 -3.38
CA SER A 64 2.20 7.75 -3.65
C SER A 64 3.37 7.98 -2.68
N THR A 65 3.19 7.62 -1.41
CA THR A 65 4.23 7.73 -0.38
C THR A 65 5.41 6.79 -0.68
N ILE A 66 5.14 5.55 -1.09
CA ILE A 66 6.19 4.60 -1.48
C ILE A 66 6.96 5.11 -2.70
N TYR A 67 6.28 5.60 -3.73
CA TYR A 67 6.94 6.19 -4.90
C TYR A 67 7.79 7.40 -4.53
N LEU A 68 7.28 8.31 -3.70
CA LEU A 68 8.05 9.46 -3.21
C LEU A 68 9.34 9.01 -2.49
N ARG A 69 9.25 7.96 -1.67
CA ARG A 69 10.44 7.40 -1.00
C ARG A 69 11.44 6.82 -1.99
N LYS A 70 10.98 6.09 -3.02
CA LYS A 70 11.85 5.61 -4.11
C LYS A 70 12.56 6.78 -4.79
N THR A 71 11.83 7.82 -5.16
CA THR A 71 12.39 9.03 -5.78
C THR A 71 13.42 9.70 -4.88
N LYS A 72 13.13 9.88 -3.59
CA LYS A 72 14.09 10.48 -2.64
C LYS A 72 15.37 9.65 -2.49
N LEU A 73 15.29 8.32 -2.53
CA LEU A 73 16.48 7.46 -2.47
C LEU A 73 17.33 7.57 -3.74
N LEU A 74 16.68 7.65 -4.92
CA LEU A 74 17.39 7.88 -6.17
C LEU A 74 18.10 9.23 -6.18
N LEU A 75 17.43 10.31 -5.74
CA LEU A 75 18.01 11.65 -5.68
C LEU A 75 19.16 11.75 -4.67
N LYS A 76 19.13 11.02 -3.55
CA LYS A 76 20.25 10.97 -2.60
C LYS A 76 21.51 10.35 -3.19
N LEU A 77 21.39 9.45 -4.17
CA LEU A 77 22.55 8.91 -4.89
C LEU A 77 23.18 9.94 -5.85
N GLU A 78 22.50 11.05 -6.13
CA GLU A 78 23.02 12.16 -6.95
C GLU A 78 23.70 13.26 -6.13
N GLU A 79 23.67 13.22 -4.79
CA GLU A 79 24.38 14.22 -3.99
C GLU A 79 25.90 14.03 -4.19
N PRO A 80 26.61 15.02 -4.77
CA PRO A 80 28.05 14.91 -4.99
C PRO A 80 28.75 14.76 -3.64
N PRO A 81 29.81 13.93 -3.54
CA PRO A 81 30.57 13.82 -2.29
C PRO A 81 31.14 15.20 -1.91
N PRO A 82 31.30 15.47 -0.60
CA PRO A 82 31.76 16.76 -0.08
C PRO A 82 33.18 17.14 -0.52
#